data_AF-A0A1H7MDA5-F1
#
_entry.id   AF-A0A1H7MDA5-F1
#
_cell.length_a   1.000
_cell.length_b   1.000
_cell.length_c   1.000
_cell.angle_alpha   90.00
_cell.angle_beta   90.00
_cell.angle_gamma   90.00
#
_symmetry.space_group_name_H-M   'P 1'
#
loop_
_entity.id
_entity.type
_entity.pdbx_description
1 polymer ?
#
loop_
_entity_poly.entity_id
_entity_poly.type
_entity_poly.pdbx_seq_one_letter_code
_entity_poly.pdbx_strand_id
1 'polypeptide(L)'
;MISKEEFTAHREQFEAFVATVHRFAALLFGITFLGYGAAVWVWFEGATWTALIIATLSYLFFRQFRRLSVNLARVKLTPRPEAREMLLLVDNALDEHKPHQVLAHLEGQVGAARKQDQDASSTD
;
A
#
# COMPACT_ATOMS: atom_id res chain seq x y z
N MET A 1 -0.44 -16.89 -6.99
CA MET A 1 0.02 -16.39 -5.65
C MET A 1 1.51 -16.66 -5.45
N ILE A 2 2.26 -15.71 -4.87
CA ILE A 2 3.72 -15.81 -4.65
C ILE A 2 4.03 -16.88 -3.59
N SER A 3 4.91 -17.83 -3.95
CA SER A 3 5.32 -18.94 -3.07
C SER A 3 6.30 -18.48 -1.99
N LYS A 4 6.46 -19.28 -0.93
CA LYS A 4 7.40 -18.96 0.17
C LYS A 4 8.85 -18.92 -0.31
N GLU A 5 9.23 -19.81 -1.23
CA GLU A 5 10.59 -19.90 -1.76
C GLU A 5 10.95 -18.64 -2.57
N GLU A 6 10.06 -18.21 -3.46
CA GLU A 6 10.18 -16.97 -4.22
C GLU A 6 10.22 -15.73 -3.31
N PHE A 7 9.41 -15.72 -2.25
CA PHE A 7 9.43 -14.65 -1.26
C PHE A 7 10.76 -14.59 -0.50
N THR A 8 11.30 -15.73 -0.05
CA THR A 8 12.60 -15.77 0.63
C THR A 8 13.75 -15.35 -0.27
N ALA A 9 13.70 -15.69 -1.57
CA ALA A 9 14.72 -15.30 -2.54
C ALA A 9 14.82 -13.78 -2.74
N HIS A 10 13.71 -13.05 -2.59
CA HIS A 10 13.64 -11.60 -2.75
C HIS A 10 13.10 -10.88 -1.51
N ARG A 11 13.39 -11.43 -0.33
CA ARG A 11 12.79 -10.99 0.94
C ARG A 11 12.96 -9.50 1.19
N GLU A 12 14.18 -9.01 1.03
CA GLU A 12 14.52 -7.59 1.27
C GLU A 12 13.76 -6.66 0.31
N GLN A 13 13.62 -7.05 -0.96
CA GLN A 13 12.88 -6.29 -1.96
C GLN A 13 11.37 -6.28 -1.68
N PHE A 14 10.80 -7.41 -1.24
CA PHE A 14 9.40 -7.49 -0.83
C PHE A 14 9.11 -6.66 0.42
N GLU A 15 9.99 -6.69 1.43
CA GLU A 15 9.88 -5.85 2.62
C GLU A 15 9.94 -4.36 2.26
N ALA A 16 10.88 -3.96 1.40
CA ALA A 16 10.99 -2.59 0.89
C ALA A 16 9.76 -2.16 0.08
N PHE A 17 9.18 -3.08 -0.71
CA PHE A 17 7.94 -2.85 -1.45
C PHE A 17 6.77 -2.60 -0.51
N VAL A 18 6.53 -3.49 0.45
CA VAL A 18 5.43 -3.38 1.43
C VAL A 18 5.58 -2.11 2.28
N ALA A 19 6.80 -1.78 2.71
CA ALA A 19 7.08 -0.54 3.43
C ALA A 19 6.78 0.71 2.59
N THR A 20 7.13 0.67 1.29
CA THR A 20 6.85 1.76 0.35
C THR A 20 5.35 1.93 0.13
N VAL A 21 4.61 0.82 -0.03
CA VAL A 21 3.14 0.85 -0.14
C VAL A 21 2.52 1.47 1.10
N HIS A 22 2.94 1.07 2.31
CA HIS A 22 2.46 1.65 3.56
C HIS A 22 2.74 3.14 3.68
N ARG A 23 3.95 3.59 3.30
CA ARG A 23 4.30 5.01 3.32
C ARG A 23 3.38 5.83 2.41
N PHE A 24 3.09 5.34 1.21
CA PHE A 24 2.13 6.00 0.33
C PHE A 24 0.71 5.92 0.88
N ALA A 25 0.29 4.79 1.44
CA ALA A 25 -1.02 4.65 2.08
C ALA A 25 -1.21 5.68 3.22
N ALA A 26 -0.21 5.87 4.07
CA ALA A 26 -0.23 6.86 5.14
C ALA A 26 -0.28 8.30 4.60
N LEU A 27 0.49 8.61 3.56
CA LEU A 27 0.45 9.91 2.88
C LEU A 27 -0.95 10.20 2.32
N LEU A 28 -1.51 9.24 1.58
CA LEU A 28 -2.85 9.36 0.99
C LEU A 28 -3.94 9.47 2.05
N PHE A 29 -3.78 8.76 3.18
CA PHE A 29 -4.66 8.91 4.34
C PHE A 29 -4.63 10.33 4.88
N GLY A 30 -3.44 10.90 5.08
CA GLY A 30 -3.29 12.29 5.52
C GLY A 30 -3.95 13.30 4.57
N ILE A 31 -3.74 13.14 3.26
CA ILE A 31 -4.38 13.98 2.23
C ILE A 31 -5.91 13.87 2.29
N THR A 32 -6.44 12.65 2.43
CA THR A 32 -7.88 12.42 2.55
C THR A 32 -8.45 13.10 3.79
N PHE A 33 -7.75 12.99 4.92
CA PHE A 33 -8.16 13.62 6.17
C PHE A 33 -8.23 15.15 6.04
N LEU A 34 -7.23 15.76 5.39
CA LEU A 34 -7.24 17.17 5.05
C LEU A 34 -8.42 17.53 4.12
N GLY A 35 -8.75 16.67 3.16
CA GLY A 35 -9.91 16.85 2.28
C GLY A 35 -11.24 16.89 3.06
N TYR A 36 -11.42 16.00 4.04
CA TYR A 36 -12.59 16.07 4.93
C TYR A 36 -12.58 17.32 5.82
N GLY A 37 -11.43 17.72 6.35
CA GLY A 37 -11.30 18.97 7.11
C GLY A 37 -11.70 20.19 6.27
N ALA A 38 -11.25 20.24 5.02
CA ALA A 38 -11.66 21.28 4.06
C ALA A 38 -13.16 21.23 3.76
N ALA A 39 -13.76 20.05 3.60
CA ALA A 39 -15.20 19.92 3.41
C ALA A 39 -15.99 20.48 4.60
N VAL A 40 -15.55 20.18 5.83
CA VAL A 40 -16.18 20.72 7.05
C VAL A 40 -16.02 22.24 7.12
N TRP A 41 -14.84 22.76 6.82
CA TRP A 41 -14.62 24.21 6.77
C TRP A 41 -15.58 24.90 5.78
N VAL A 42 -15.65 24.41 4.55
CA VAL A 42 -16.52 24.94 3.48
C VAL A 42 -18.00 24.81 3.85
N TRP A 43 -18.37 23.79 4.63
CA TRP A 43 -19.71 23.64 5.16
C TRP A 43 -20.07 24.80 6.10
N PHE A 44 -19.15 25.20 6.98
CA PHE A 44 -19.35 26.33 7.89
C PHE A 44 -19.36 27.70 7.17
N GLU A 45 -18.74 27.81 5.99
CA GLU A 45 -18.87 28.99 5.13
C GLU A 45 -20.24 29.09 4.43
N GLY A 46 -21.13 28.12 4.64
CA GLY A 46 -22.47 28.09 4.05
C GLY A 46 -22.53 27.53 2.64
N ALA A 47 -21.40 27.06 2.08
CA ALA A 47 -21.30 26.46 0.77
C ALA A 47 -21.56 24.94 0.82
N THR A 48 -22.76 24.57 1.26
CA THR A 48 -23.18 23.17 1.53
C THR A 48 -22.92 22.22 0.36
N TRP A 49 -23.25 22.63 -0.87
CA TRP A 49 -23.04 21.79 -2.06
C TRP A 49 -21.56 21.55 -2.34
N THR A 50 -20.73 22.59 -2.22
CA THR A 50 -19.28 22.48 -2.39
C THR A 50 -18.69 21.55 -1.34
N ALA A 51 -19.11 21.66 -0.08
CA ALA A 51 -18.68 20.77 0.99
C ALA A 51 -19.03 19.30 0.71
N LEU A 52 -20.25 19.02 0.22
CA LEU A 52 -20.67 17.67 -0.16
C LEU A 52 -19.83 17.11 -1.32
N ILE A 53 -19.52 17.94 -2.32
CA ILE A 53 -18.65 17.55 -3.44
C ILE A 53 -17.25 17.20 -2.91
N ILE A 54 -16.64 18.05 -2.08
CA ILE A 54 -15.31 17.81 -1.51
C ILE A 54 -15.30 16.53 -0.66
N ALA A 55 -16.32 16.33 0.18
CA ALA A 55 -16.43 15.12 1.00
C ALA A 55 -16.58 13.86 0.15
N THR A 56 -17.38 13.92 -0.92
CA THR A 56 -17.60 12.79 -1.84
C THR A 56 -16.32 12.47 -2.61
N LEU A 57 -15.62 13.48 -3.13
CA LEU A 57 -14.33 13.28 -3.80
C LEU A 57 -13.29 12.71 -2.85
N SER A 58 -13.23 13.21 -1.60
CA SER A 58 -12.35 12.67 -0.56
C SER A 58 -12.66 11.20 -0.27
N TYR A 59 -13.95 10.84 -0.19
CA TYR A 59 -14.39 9.45 0.01
C TYR A 59 -14.01 8.54 -1.17
N LEU A 60 -14.24 8.98 -2.41
CA LEU A 60 -13.91 8.19 -3.60
C LEU A 60 -12.40 8.01 -3.74
N PHE A 61 -11.63 9.07 -3.46
CA PHE A 61 -10.18 9.02 -3.43
C PHE A 61 -9.69 8.03 -2.36
N PHE A 62 -10.25 8.12 -1.15
CA PHE A 62 -9.99 7.17 -0.08
C PHE A 62 -10.32 5.74 -0.51
N ARG A 63 -11.45 5.50 -1.17
CA ARG A 63 -11.81 4.15 -1.63
C ARG A 63 -10.78 3.54 -2.57
N GLN A 64 -10.15 4.37 -3.42
CA GLN A 64 -9.17 3.91 -4.41
C GLN A 64 -7.73 3.85 -3.87
N PHE A 65 -7.48 4.31 -2.64
CA PHE A 65 -6.13 4.52 -2.12
C PHE A 65 -5.24 3.28 -2.19
N ARG A 66 -5.73 2.08 -1.83
CA ARG A 66 -4.93 0.83 -1.87
C ARG A 66 -4.41 0.53 -3.27
N ARG A 67 -5.25 0.74 -4.30
CA ARG A 67 -4.86 0.57 -5.70
C ARG A 67 -3.81 1.60 -6.10
N LEU A 68 -3.99 2.84 -5.70
CA LEU A 68 -3.05 3.93 -5.97
C LEU A 68 -1.70 3.67 -5.30
N SER A 69 -1.68 3.27 -4.03
CA SER A 69 -0.45 2.99 -3.28
C SER A 69 0.38 1.87 -3.92
N VAL A 70 -0.26 0.79 -4.38
CA VAL A 70 0.41 -0.30 -5.10
C VAL A 70 0.98 0.18 -6.43
N ASN A 71 0.21 0.92 -7.22
CA ASN A 71 0.69 1.46 -8.50
C ASN A 71 1.84 2.46 -8.31
N LEU A 72 1.75 3.33 -7.30
CA LEU A 72 2.82 4.28 -6.94
C LEU A 72 4.08 3.56 -6.49
N ALA A 73 3.96 2.49 -5.70
CA ALA A 73 5.08 1.67 -5.29
C ALA A 73 5.75 0.98 -6.50
N ARG A 74 4.95 0.44 -7.43
CA ARG A 74 5.45 -0.14 -8.70
C ARG A 74 6.24 0.90 -9.48
N VAL A 75 5.64 2.05 -9.81
CA VAL A 75 6.30 3.12 -10.57
C VAL A 75 7.59 3.60 -9.91
N LYS A 76 7.62 3.70 -8.57
CA LYS A 76 8.82 4.10 -7.82
C LYS A 76 9.94 3.07 -7.87
N LEU A 77 9.61 1.77 -7.94
CA LEU A 77 10.57 0.67 -7.93
C LEU A 77 10.96 0.19 -9.33
N THR A 78 10.15 0.47 -10.37
CA THR A 78 10.46 0.20 -11.78
C THR A 78 11.87 0.59 -12.22
N PRO A 79 12.41 1.78 -11.86
CA PRO A 79 13.76 2.16 -12.28
C PRO A 79 14.88 1.40 -11.56
N ARG A 80 14.59 0.59 -10.53
CA ARG A 80 15.61 -0.15 -9.77
C ARG A 80 15.81 -1.55 -10.37
N PRO A 81 17.00 -1.86 -10.92
CA PRO A 81 17.24 -3.16 -11.57
C PRO A 81 17.15 -4.33 -10.58
N GLU A 82 17.55 -4.12 -9.33
CA GLU A 82 17.46 -5.09 -8.22
C GLU A 82 16.02 -5.46 -7.85
N ALA A 83 15.04 -4.62 -8.16
CA ALA A 83 13.63 -4.87 -7.85
C ALA A 83 12.87 -5.54 -9.00
N ARG A 84 13.51 -5.74 -10.16
CA ARG A 84 12.83 -6.15 -11.40
C ARG A 84 12.20 -7.54 -11.30
N GLU A 85 12.91 -8.51 -10.76
CA GLU A 85 12.41 -9.89 -10.61
C GLU A 85 11.26 -9.97 -9.60
N MET A 86 11.39 -9.28 -8.46
CA MET A 86 10.32 -9.13 -7.49
C MET A 86 9.08 -8.44 -8.10
N LEU A 87 9.28 -7.38 -8.88
CA LEU A 87 8.18 -6.68 -9.56
C LEU A 87 7.46 -7.57 -10.58
N LEU A 88 8.16 -8.45 -11.30
CA LEU A 88 7.52 -9.42 -12.20
C LEU A 88 6.62 -10.40 -11.42
N LEU A 89 7.07 -10.87 -10.26
CA LEU A 89 6.26 -11.74 -9.39
C LEU A 89 5.02 -11.01 -8.85
N VAL A 90 5.18 -9.75 -8.46
CA VAL A 90 4.05 -8.89 -8.04
C VAL A 90 3.09 -8.65 -9.18
N ASP A 91 3.59 -8.38 -10.38
CA ASP A 91 2.78 -8.10 -11.58
C ASP A 91 1.95 -9.33 -11.97
N ASN A 92 2.58 -10.51 -12.03
CA ASN A 92 1.89 -11.78 -12.26
C ASN A 92 0.78 -12.03 -11.21
N ALA A 93 1.06 -11.75 -9.94
CA ALA A 93 0.08 -11.91 -8.87
C ALA A 93 -1.08 -10.89 -8.98
N LEU A 94 -0.82 -9.69 -9.49
CA LEU A 94 -1.83 -8.64 -9.69
C LEU A 94 -2.73 -8.90 -10.92
N ASP A 95 -2.24 -9.66 -11.91
CA ASP A 95 -3.04 -10.08 -13.05
C ASP A 95 -4.07 -11.14 -12.66
N GLU A 96 -3.71 -12.05 -11.75
CA GLU A 96 -4.60 -13.11 -11.26
C GLU A 96 -5.53 -12.66 -10.13
N HIS A 97 -5.10 -11.69 -9.30
CA HIS A 97 -5.78 -11.35 -8.06
C HIS A 97 -5.95 -9.85 -7.86
N LYS A 98 -6.96 -9.48 -7.05
CA LYS A 98 -7.19 -8.07 -6.72
C LYS A 98 -6.01 -7.53 -5.88
N PRO A 99 -5.61 -6.25 -6.04
CA PRO A 99 -4.46 -5.68 -5.33
C PRO A 99 -4.49 -5.80 -3.80
N HIS A 100 -5.68 -5.78 -3.19
CA HIS A 100 -5.82 -5.95 -1.75
C HIS A 100 -5.51 -7.37 -1.27
N GLN A 101 -5.73 -8.38 -2.11
CA GLN A 101 -5.44 -9.79 -1.77
C GLN A 101 -3.95 -10.05 -1.86
N VAL A 102 -3.31 -9.56 -2.93
CA VAL A 102 -1.85 -9.66 -3.12
C VAL A 102 -1.11 -8.96 -1.99
N LEU A 103 -1.52 -7.74 -1.65
CA LEU A 103 -0.89 -6.98 -0.57
C LEU A 103 -1.07 -7.66 0.79
N ALA A 104 -2.28 -8.12 1.13
CA ALA A 104 -2.53 -8.82 2.38
C ALA A 104 -1.71 -10.12 2.50
N HIS A 105 -1.54 -10.84 1.40
CA HIS A 105 -0.69 -12.04 1.34
C HIS A 105 0.77 -11.70 1.61
N LEU A 106 1.30 -10.66 0.96
CA LEU A 106 2.68 -10.20 1.17
C LEU A 106 2.92 -9.69 2.60
N GLU A 107 1.99 -8.92 3.16
CA GLU A 107 2.02 -8.46 4.54
C GLU A 107 2.06 -9.63 5.53
N GLY A 108 1.26 -10.67 5.28
CA GLY A 108 1.27 -11.91 6.06
C GLY A 108 2.62 -12.62 6.03
N GLN A 109 3.26 -12.69 4.86
CA GLN A 109 4.59 -13.31 4.71
C GLN A 109 5.69 -12.49 5.39
N VAL A 110 5.69 -11.16 5.24
CA VAL A 110 6.62 -10.26 5.93
C VAL A 110 6.47 -10.37 7.46
N GLY A 111 5.23 -10.38 7.95
CA GLY A 111 4.94 -10.52 9.38
C GLY A 111 5.41 -11.87 9.95
N ALA A 112 5.19 -12.96 9.20
CA ALA A 112 5.65 -14.30 9.59
C ALA A 112 7.18 -14.40 9.61
N ALA A 113 7.87 -13.85 8.61
CA ALA A 113 9.33 -13.86 8.55
C ALA A 113 9.95 -13.06 9.72
N ARG A 114 9.39 -11.88 10.03
CA ARG A 114 9.85 -11.06 11.16
C ARG A 114 9.69 -11.76 12.51
N LYS A 115 8.63 -12.54 12.68
CA LYS A 115 8.39 -13.30 13.91
C LYS A 115 9.39 -14.44 14.08
N GLN A 116 9.73 -15.14 12.98
CA GLN A 116 10.75 -16.20 13.00
C GLN A 116 12.13 -15.65 13.40
N ASP A 117 12.52 -14.48 12.91
CA ASP A 117 13.79 -13.85 13.30
C ASP A 117 13.82 -13.47 14.79
N GLN A 118 12.68 -13.03 15.36
CA GLN A 118 12.56 -12.71 16.79
C GLN A 118 12.62 -13.96 17.68
N ASP A 119 11.96 -15.04 17.28
CA ASP A 119 11.97 -16.29 18.03
C ASP A 119 13.39 -16.93 18.01
N ALA A 120 14.10 -16.84 16.88
CA ALA A 120 15.49 -17.27 16.77
C ALA A 120 16.44 -16.44 17.66
N SER A 121 16.24 -15.12 17.73
CA SER A 121 17.02 -14.21 18.59
C SER A 121 16.74 -14.36 20.09
N SER A 122 15.65 -14.99 20.49
CA SER A 122 15.24 -15.15 21.90
C SER A 122 15.68 -16.49 22.51
N THR A 123 16.35 -17.33 21.71
CA THR A 123 16.79 -18.68 22.11
C THR A 123 18.31 -18.76 22.32
N ASP A 124 19.03 -17.66 22.10
CA ASP A 124 20.45 -17.44 22.46
C ASP A 124 20.58 -16.64 23.76
#